data_AF-A0A507QME7-F1
#
_entry.id   AF-A0A507QME7-F1
#
_cell.length_a   1.000
_cell.length_b   1.000
_cell.length_c   1.000
_cell.angle_alpha   90.00
_cell.angle_beta   90.00
_cell.angle_gamma   90.00
#
_symmetry.space_group_name_H-M   'P 1'
#
loop_
_entity.id
_entity.type
_entity.pdbx_description
1 polymer ?
#
loop_
_entity_poly.entity_id
_entity_poly.type
_entity_poly.pdbx_seq_one_letter_code
_entity_poly.pdbx_strand_id
1 'polypeptide(L)'
;METLGSIDNPWPLVPTDSAINGAKGLIMDLRAPISINSILDAARDAVRSDTRTDADALLSQVRIIFAVFEYLNRPSFVQRFQFVIEDVNTQLGYIEQVTGQPYLRNWWRAFINDFLYQIALWARTWADDAINIAGAPFVEASNNGRRLTQYNTVINALRALQARIDNDLAFK
;
A
#
# COMPACT_ATOMS: atom_id res chain seq x y z
N MET A 1 12.26 7.46 18.85
CA MET A 1 11.70 8.52 17.98
C MET A 1 11.09 7.81 16.79
N GLU A 2 9.79 8.00 16.55
CA GLU A 2 9.10 7.36 15.43
C GLU A 2 9.50 8.09 14.13
N THR A 3 10.16 7.40 13.20
CA THR A 3 10.57 7.96 11.91
C THR A 3 9.68 7.41 10.81
N LEU A 4 9.04 8.31 10.07
CA LEU A 4 8.41 8.00 8.78
C LEU A 4 9.42 7.28 7.89
N GLY A 5 9.04 6.13 7.31
CA GLY A 5 9.91 5.32 6.44
C GLY A 5 10.89 4.38 7.15
N SER A 6 10.95 4.35 8.50
CA SER A 6 11.87 3.44 9.22
C SER A 6 11.38 1.99 9.23
N ILE A 7 12.30 1.07 8.91
CA ILE A 7 12.15 -0.39 9.07
C ILE A 7 12.63 -0.91 10.44
N ASP A 8 13.31 -0.07 11.23
CA ASP A 8 14.10 -0.47 12.41
C ASP A 8 13.46 -0.14 13.77
N ASN A 9 12.29 0.51 13.79
CA ASN A 9 11.56 0.77 15.04
C ASN A 9 10.20 0.04 15.07
N PRO A 10 10.14 -1.19 15.64
CA PRO A 10 8.93 -2.01 15.68
C PRO A 10 7.91 -1.58 16.75
N TRP A 11 8.19 -0.54 17.54
CA TRP A 11 7.21 0.04 18.46
C TRP A 11 6.48 1.16 17.72
N PRO A 12 5.18 1.05 17.39
CA PRO A 12 4.09 0.35 18.07
C PRO A 12 3.44 -0.79 17.24
N LEU A 13 4.21 -1.47 16.41
CA LEU A 13 3.74 -2.44 15.44
C LEU A 13 3.39 -3.75 16.15
N VAL A 14 2.25 -4.36 15.78
CA VAL A 14 1.98 -5.75 16.16
C VAL A 14 2.99 -6.62 15.39
N PRO A 15 3.68 -7.59 16.01
CA PRO A 15 4.74 -8.42 15.37
C PRO A 15 4.29 -9.26 14.15
N THR A 16 3.02 -9.16 13.76
CA THR A 16 2.44 -9.93 12.66
C THR A 16 2.77 -9.27 11.33
N ASP A 17 3.68 -9.93 10.62
CA ASP A 17 4.13 -9.80 9.24
C ASP A 17 5.17 -8.72 8.94
N SER A 18 6.44 -9.16 8.97
CA SER A 18 7.59 -8.47 8.36
C SER A 18 7.31 -8.03 6.91
N ALA A 19 6.48 -8.77 6.17
CA ALA A 19 6.03 -8.42 4.83
C ALA A 19 5.18 -7.14 4.81
N ILE A 20 4.24 -6.96 5.75
CA ILE A 20 3.40 -5.75 5.84
C ILE A 20 4.26 -4.56 6.28
N ASN A 21 5.17 -4.77 7.24
CA ASN A 21 6.06 -3.70 7.70
C ASN A 21 7.04 -3.24 6.61
N GLY A 22 7.64 -4.18 5.87
CA GLY A 22 8.49 -3.86 4.72
C GLY A 22 7.73 -3.15 3.61
N ALA A 23 6.54 -3.64 3.26
CA ALA A 23 5.67 -3.01 2.27
C ALA A 23 5.24 -1.60 2.70
N LYS A 24 4.90 -1.40 3.98
CA LYS A 24 4.57 -0.08 4.54
C LYS A 24 5.74 0.90 4.37
N GLY A 25 6.96 0.50 4.72
CA GLY A 25 8.14 1.36 4.56
C GLY A 25 8.31 1.81 3.11
N LEU A 26 8.22 0.85 2.17
CA LEU A 26 8.29 1.15 0.73
C LEU A 26 7.18 2.11 0.28
N ILE A 27 5.93 1.88 0.70
CA ILE A 27 4.79 2.73 0.33
C ILE A 27 4.95 4.16 0.87
N MET A 28 5.46 4.31 2.10
CA MET A 28 5.76 5.62 2.69
C MET A 28 6.85 6.37 1.92
N ASP A 29 7.75 5.65 1.24
CA ASP A 29 8.78 6.20 0.37
C ASP A 29 8.31 6.36 -1.10
N LEU A 30 7.00 6.20 -1.38
CA LEU A 30 6.43 6.21 -2.73
C LEU A 30 7.06 5.14 -3.66
N ARG A 31 7.43 4.00 -3.08
CA ARG A 31 8.02 2.86 -3.78
C ARG A 31 7.10 1.65 -3.79
N ALA A 32 7.11 0.95 -4.91
CA ALA A 32 6.31 -0.26 -5.13
C ALA A 32 6.67 -1.33 -4.08
N PRO A 33 5.69 -1.88 -3.32
CA PRO A 33 5.95 -2.96 -2.38
C PRO A 33 6.35 -4.26 -3.09
N ILE A 34 5.84 -4.44 -4.31
CA ILE A 34 6.17 -5.55 -5.22
C ILE A 34 6.35 -4.95 -6.61
N SER A 35 7.33 -5.44 -7.36
CA SER A 35 7.55 -4.98 -8.73
C SER A 35 6.42 -5.44 -9.65
N ILE A 36 6.00 -4.57 -10.56
CA ILE A 36 4.98 -4.90 -11.56
C ILE A 36 5.40 -6.10 -12.43
N ASN A 37 6.69 -6.23 -12.73
CA ASN A 37 7.23 -7.38 -13.47
C ASN A 37 7.05 -8.70 -12.70
N SER A 38 7.25 -8.70 -11.37
CA SER A 38 6.99 -9.87 -10.53
C SER A 38 5.52 -10.31 -10.60
N ILE A 39 4.60 -9.34 -10.63
CA ILE A 39 3.15 -9.62 -10.75
C ILE A 39 2.84 -10.21 -12.12
N LEU A 40 3.42 -9.65 -13.19
CA LEU A 40 3.25 -10.18 -14.55
C LEU A 40 3.78 -11.61 -14.66
N ASP A 41 4.95 -11.90 -14.10
CA ASP A 41 5.54 -13.23 -14.14
C ASP A 41 4.70 -14.22 -13.32
N ALA A 42 4.23 -13.84 -12.14
CA ALA A 42 3.30 -14.63 -11.34
C ALA A 42 1.97 -14.89 -12.08
N ALA A 43 1.46 -13.91 -12.84
CA ALA A 43 0.25 -14.07 -13.63
C ALA A 43 0.44 -15.04 -14.80
N ARG A 44 1.60 -14.97 -15.48
CA ARG A 44 1.98 -15.94 -16.52
C ARG A 44 2.12 -17.35 -15.96
N ASP A 45 2.73 -17.48 -14.79
CA ASP A 45 2.88 -18.77 -14.12
C ASP A 45 1.53 -19.35 -13.70
N ALA A 46 0.65 -18.54 -13.11
CA ALA A 46 -0.70 -18.97 -12.73
C ALA A 46 -1.54 -19.39 -13.95
N VAL A 47 -1.42 -18.70 -15.09
CA VAL A 47 -2.04 -19.12 -16.35
C VAL A 47 -1.41 -20.40 -16.88
N ARG A 48 -0.10 -20.56 -16.80
CA ARG A 48 0.60 -21.75 -17.29
C ARG A 48 0.18 -22.99 -16.51
N SER A 49 0.21 -22.93 -15.18
CA SER A 49 -0.09 -24.05 -14.29
C SER A 49 -1.59 -24.29 -14.09
N ASP A 50 -2.42 -23.24 -14.19
CA ASP A 50 -3.86 -23.24 -13.93
C ASP A 50 -4.23 -23.86 -12.55
N THR A 51 -3.35 -23.69 -11.57
CA THR A 51 -3.57 -24.19 -10.21
C THR A 51 -4.11 -23.10 -9.29
N ARG A 52 -4.90 -23.52 -8.28
CA ARG A 52 -5.37 -22.62 -7.23
C ARG A 52 -4.22 -21.99 -6.45
N THR A 53 -3.16 -22.75 -6.18
CA THR A 53 -2.00 -22.28 -5.42
C THR A 53 -1.32 -21.10 -6.09
N ASP A 54 -1.08 -21.16 -7.40
CA ASP A 54 -0.42 -20.08 -8.12
C ASP A 54 -1.33 -18.88 -8.32
N ALA A 55 -2.63 -19.11 -8.51
CA ALA A 55 -3.64 -18.05 -8.51
C ALA A 55 -3.69 -17.31 -7.16
N ASP A 56 -3.68 -18.03 -6.03
CA ASP A 56 -3.66 -17.46 -4.69
C ASP A 56 -2.35 -16.72 -4.39
N ALA A 57 -1.22 -17.20 -4.91
CA ALA A 57 0.08 -16.53 -4.80
C ALA A 57 0.09 -15.19 -5.56
N LEU A 58 -0.41 -15.15 -6.80
CA LEU A 58 -0.60 -13.91 -7.57
C LEU A 58 -1.49 -12.92 -6.82
N LEU A 59 -2.68 -13.37 -6.38
CA LEU A 59 -3.63 -12.50 -5.70
C LEU A 59 -3.07 -11.96 -4.38
N SER A 60 -2.27 -12.75 -3.66
CA SER A 60 -1.58 -12.30 -2.45
C SER A 60 -0.62 -11.14 -2.72
N GLN A 61 0.08 -11.16 -3.86
CA GLN A 61 0.98 -10.06 -4.25
C GLN A 61 0.19 -8.76 -4.48
N VAL A 62 -0.96 -8.82 -5.16
CA VAL A 62 -1.79 -7.62 -5.39
C VAL A 62 -2.43 -7.11 -4.08
N ARG A 63 -2.81 -8.02 -3.18
CA ARG A 63 -3.47 -7.69 -1.91
C ARG A 63 -2.58 -6.98 -0.89
N ILE A 64 -1.25 -7.01 -1.05
CA ILE A 64 -0.32 -6.48 -0.04
C ILE A 64 -0.58 -5.00 0.26
N ILE A 65 -0.89 -4.18 -0.75
CA ILE A 65 -1.12 -2.75 -0.56
C ILE A 65 -2.42 -2.49 0.21
N PHE A 66 -3.46 -3.27 -0.06
CA PHE A 66 -4.72 -3.20 0.68
C PHE A 66 -4.53 -3.59 2.14
N ALA A 67 -3.74 -4.63 2.41
CA ALA A 67 -3.41 -5.04 3.78
C ALA A 67 -2.63 -3.95 4.53
N VAL A 68 -1.71 -3.23 3.85
CA VAL A 68 -1.00 -2.09 4.45
C VAL A 68 -1.97 -0.96 4.79
N PHE A 69 -2.86 -0.57 3.88
CA PHE A 69 -3.82 0.50 4.17
C PHE A 69 -4.85 0.10 5.24
N GLU A 70 -5.29 -1.15 5.26
CA GLU A 70 -6.12 -1.68 6.34
C GLU A 70 -5.41 -1.56 7.69
N TYR A 71 -4.11 -1.90 7.73
CA TYR A 71 -3.28 -1.73 8.91
C TYR A 71 -3.14 -0.26 9.33
N LEU A 72 -2.83 0.64 8.40
CA LEU A 72 -2.66 2.07 8.65
C LEU A 72 -3.96 2.75 9.12
N ASN A 73 -5.12 2.20 8.76
CA ASN A 73 -6.42 2.69 9.20
C ASN A 73 -6.93 2.03 10.49
N ARG A 74 -6.14 1.17 11.15
CA ARG A 74 -6.52 0.62 12.46
C ARG A 74 -6.57 1.74 13.49
N PRO A 75 -7.62 1.83 14.34
CA PRO A 75 -7.74 2.90 15.34
C PRO A 75 -6.51 3.06 16.23
N SER A 76 -5.87 1.95 16.61
CA SER A 76 -4.65 1.95 17.42
C SER A 76 -3.44 2.51 16.68
N PHE A 77 -3.33 2.33 15.35
CA PHE A 77 -2.27 2.94 14.56
C PHE A 77 -2.54 4.44 14.39
N VAL A 78 -3.76 4.81 13.99
CA VAL A 78 -4.17 6.20 13.77
C VAL A 78 -3.92 7.05 15.01
N GLN A 79 -4.32 6.58 16.19
CA GLN A 79 -4.10 7.30 17.45
C GLN A 79 -2.61 7.54 17.72
N ARG A 80 -1.76 6.53 17.47
CA ARG A 80 -0.31 6.63 17.71
C ARG A 80 0.35 7.57 16.71
N PHE A 81 -0.06 7.50 15.44
CA PHE A 81 0.41 8.38 14.40
C PHE A 81 0.03 9.84 14.67
N GLN A 82 -1.18 10.09 15.20
CA GLN A 82 -1.59 11.42 15.65
C GLN A 82 -0.66 11.96 16.75
N PHE A 83 -0.27 11.13 17.72
CA PHE A 83 0.70 11.56 18.74
C PHE A 83 2.04 11.97 18.15
N VAL A 84 2.55 11.28 17.12
CA VAL A 84 3.78 11.69 16.42
C VAL A 84 3.60 13.06 15.76
N ILE A 85 2.48 13.28 15.07
CA ILE A 85 2.20 14.55 14.42
C ILE A 85 2.17 15.68 15.44
N GLU A 86 1.53 15.46 16.60
CA GLU A 86 1.44 16.41 17.69
C GLU A 86 2.79 16.68 18.38
N ASP A 87 3.61 15.64 18.59
CA ASP A 87 4.93 15.76 19.19
C ASP A 87 5.89 16.55 18.27
N VAL A 88 5.92 16.25 16.96
CA VAL A 88 6.69 17.03 16.00
C VAL A 88 6.19 18.47 15.93
N ASN A 89 4.86 18.68 15.90
CA ASN A 89 4.29 20.03 15.95
C ASN A 89 4.70 20.79 17.23
N THR A 90 4.82 20.11 18.36
CA THR A 90 5.24 20.70 19.63
C THR A 90 6.72 21.07 19.59
N GLN A 91 7.59 20.16 19.13
CA GLN A 91 9.02 20.40 18.97
C GLN A 91 9.31 21.55 18.00
N LEU A 92 8.60 21.62 16.88
CA LEU A 92 8.69 22.75 15.95
C LEU A 92 8.24 24.06 16.61
N GLY A 93 7.21 24.04 17.46
CA GLY A 93 6.81 25.20 18.25
C GLY A 93 7.91 25.71 19.19
N TYR A 94 8.66 24.80 19.83
CA TYR A 94 9.83 25.19 20.63
C TYR A 94 10.94 25.79 19.77
N ILE A 95 11.19 25.24 18.58
CA ILE A 95 12.17 25.80 17.64
C ILE A 95 11.76 27.21 17.21
N GLU A 96 10.50 27.43 16.84
CA GLU A 96 9.98 28.75 16.48
C GLU A 96 10.21 29.77 17.60
N GLN A 97 9.93 29.38 18.85
CA GLN A 97 10.11 30.23 20.02
C GLN A 97 11.58 30.59 20.27
N VAL A 98 12.50 29.63 20.16
CA VAL A 98 13.92 29.84 20.44
C VAL A 98 14.63 30.60 19.32
N THR A 99 14.28 30.32 18.06
CA THR A 99 14.96 30.89 16.90
C THR A 99 14.32 32.18 16.38
N GLY A 100 13.08 32.48 16.80
CA GLY A 100 12.28 33.57 16.26
C GLY A 100 11.80 33.33 14.81
N GLN A 101 12.04 32.14 14.25
CA GLN A 101 11.57 31.77 12.90
C GLN A 101 10.11 31.31 12.98
N PRO A 102 9.15 32.02 12.38
CA PRO A 102 7.74 31.63 12.45
C PRO A 102 7.36 30.56 11.40
N TYR A 103 6.19 29.95 11.58
CA TYR A 103 5.46 29.13 10.60
C TYR A 103 5.96 27.70 10.33
N LEU A 104 6.97 27.20 11.03
CA LEU A 104 7.38 25.80 10.96
C LEU A 104 6.23 24.83 11.26
N ARG A 105 5.40 25.14 12.27
CA ARG A 105 4.22 24.31 12.62
C ARG A 105 3.18 24.30 11.50
N ASN A 106 2.94 25.45 10.87
CA ASN A 106 2.00 25.56 9.76
C ASN A 106 2.51 24.78 8.54
N TRP A 107 3.81 24.91 8.24
CA TRP A 107 4.45 24.17 7.16
C TRP A 107 4.38 22.66 7.40
N TRP A 108 4.64 22.20 8.63
CA TRP A 108 4.53 20.79 9.00
C TRP A 108 3.12 20.22 8.79
N ARG A 109 2.08 20.96 9.18
CA ARG A 109 0.68 20.54 8.96
C ARG A 109 0.33 20.47 7.48
N ALA A 110 0.79 21.43 6.69
CA ALA A 110 0.58 21.42 5.25
C ALA A 110 1.31 20.23 4.61
N PHE A 111 2.57 20.02 4.99
CA PHE A 111 3.41 18.93 4.52
C PHE A 111 2.78 17.57 4.82
N ILE A 112 2.37 17.29 6.06
CA ILE A 112 1.88 15.95 6.41
C ILE A 112 0.58 15.61 5.66
N ASN A 113 -0.31 16.58 5.48
CA ASN A 113 -1.55 16.37 4.74
C ASN A 113 -1.27 16.10 3.25
N ASP A 114 -0.39 16.88 2.63
CA ASP A 114 0.01 16.69 1.24
C ASP A 114 0.75 15.36 1.03
N PHE A 115 1.67 15.01 1.94
CA PHE A 115 2.42 13.76 1.91
C PHE A 115 1.51 12.53 1.97
N LEU A 116 0.56 12.50 2.91
CA LEU A 116 -0.41 11.40 3.02
C LEU A 116 -1.33 11.32 1.80
N TYR A 117 -1.74 12.47 1.26
CA TYR A 117 -2.51 12.52 0.02
C TYR A 117 -1.73 11.93 -1.16
N GLN A 118 -0.45 12.30 -1.32
CA GLN A 118 0.43 11.77 -2.36
C GLN A 118 0.63 10.26 -2.23
N ILE A 119 0.82 9.74 -1.00
CA ILE A 119 0.90 8.29 -0.76
C ILE A 119 -0.38 7.58 -1.20
N ALA A 120 -1.55 8.11 -0.82
CA ALA A 120 -2.83 7.53 -1.20
C ALA A 120 -3.03 7.53 -2.73
N LEU A 121 -2.74 8.66 -3.38
CA LEU A 121 -2.84 8.77 -4.83
C LEU A 121 -1.92 7.79 -5.54
N TRP A 122 -0.64 7.75 -5.14
CA TRP A 122 0.34 6.83 -5.68
C TRP A 122 -0.07 5.37 -5.48
N ALA A 123 -0.58 5.03 -4.30
CA ALA A 123 -1.03 3.67 -3.99
C ALA A 123 -2.22 3.23 -4.87
N ARG A 124 -3.15 4.13 -5.16
CA ARG A 124 -4.27 3.87 -6.07
C ARG A 124 -3.80 3.61 -7.48
N THR A 125 -2.91 4.45 -8.00
CA THR A 125 -2.31 4.27 -9.34
C THR A 125 -1.58 2.94 -9.42
N TRP A 126 -0.73 2.62 -8.43
CA TRP A 126 -0.02 1.35 -8.41
C TRP A 126 -0.97 0.15 -8.35
N ALA A 127 -2.04 0.22 -7.54
CA ALA A 127 -3.01 -0.86 -7.40
C ALA A 127 -3.77 -1.10 -8.71
N ASP A 128 -4.18 -0.04 -9.40
CA ASP A 128 -4.83 -0.11 -10.71
C ASP A 128 -3.92 -0.80 -11.74
N ASP A 129 -2.67 -0.35 -11.85
CA ASP A 129 -1.66 -0.95 -12.74
C ASP A 129 -1.42 -2.43 -12.41
N ALA A 130 -1.25 -2.76 -11.13
CA ALA A 130 -1.04 -4.12 -10.65
C ALA A 130 -2.23 -5.04 -10.99
N ILE A 131 -3.47 -4.56 -10.82
CA ILE A 131 -4.69 -5.31 -11.13
C ILE A 131 -4.81 -5.54 -12.63
N ASN A 132 -4.59 -4.51 -13.44
CA ASN A 132 -4.65 -4.61 -14.89
C ASN A 132 -3.61 -5.61 -15.42
N ILE A 133 -2.39 -5.55 -14.90
CA ILE A 133 -1.28 -6.41 -15.30
C ILE A 133 -1.46 -7.85 -14.82
N ALA A 134 -1.98 -8.05 -13.61
CA ALA A 134 -2.32 -9.38 -13.11
C ALA A 134 -3.42 -10.06 -13.95
N GLY A 135 -4.40 -9.29 -14.44
CA GLY A 135 -5.52 -9.81 -15.24
C GLY A 135 -5.18 -10.09 -16.70
N ALA A 136 -4.25 -9.34 -17.29
CA ALA A 136 -3.98 -9.37 -18.73
C ALA A 136 -3.65 -10.79 -19.28
N PRO A 137 -2.78 -11.60 -18.65
CA PRO A 137 -2.47 -12.95 -19.16
C PRO A 137 -3.67 -13.91 -19.17
N PHE A 138 -4.58 -13.77 -18.20
CA PHE A 138 -5.79 -14.60 -18.14
C PHE A 138 -6.74 -14.26 -19.30
N VAL A 139 -6.94 -12.96 -19.56
CA VAL A 139 -7.76 -12.46 -20.67
C VAL A 139 -7.17 -12.88 -22.01
N GLU A 140 -5.86 -12.73 -22.19
CA GLU A 140 -5.16 -13.15 -23.40
C GLU A 140 -5.32 -14.65 -23.67
N ALA A 141 -5.08 -15.50 -22.65
CA ALA A 141 -5.24 -16.94 -22.77
C ALA A 141 -6.69 -17.33 -23.13
N SER A 142 -7.68 -16.69 -22.51
CA SER A 142 -9.10 -16.91 -22.83
C SER A 142 -9.45 -16.48 -24.26
N ASN A 143 -8.94 -15.33 -24.72
CA ASN A 143 -9.16 -14.85 -26.08
C ASN A 143 -8.53 -15.78 -27.13
N ASN A 144 -7.42 -16.43 -26.77
CA ASN A 144 -6.77 -17.47 -27.58
C ASN A 144 -7.46 -18.85 -27.48
N GLY A 145 -8.64 -18.92 -26.87
CA GLY A 145 -9.46 -20.14 -26.79
C GLY A 145 -9.08 -21.10 -25.67
N ARG A 146 -8.13 -20.75 -24.80
CA ARG A 146 -7.76 -21.60 -23.65
C ARG A 146 -8.82 -21.48 -22.55
N ARG A 147 -9.35 -22.62 -22.12
CA ARG A 147 -10.26 -22.70 -20.97
C ARG A 147 -9.45 -22.91 -19.69
N LEU A 148 -9.32 -21.86 -18.89
CA LEU A 148 -8.62 -21.89 -17.60
C LEU A 148 -9.62 -22.08 -16.48
N THR A 149 -9.35 -23.06 -15.60
CA THR A 149 -10.14 -23.36 -14.41
C THR A 149 -10.17 -22.16 -13.46
N GLN A 150 -9.05 -21.46 -13.30
CA GLN A 150 -8.93 -20.34 -12.35
C GLN A 150 -9.39 -18.99 -12.90
N TYR A 151 -9.77 -18.89 -14.19
CA TYR A 151 -10.08 -17.62 -14.84
C TYR A 151 -11.09 -16.77 -14.07
N ASN A 152 -12.28 -17.33 -13.81
CA ASN A 152 -13.35 -16.62 -13.13
C ASN A 152 -12.97 -16.23 -11.71
N THR A 153 -12.27 -17.12 -11.00
CA THR A 153 -11.79 -16.86 -9.63
C THR A 153 -10.88 -15.64 -9.58
N VAL A 154 -9.85 -15.62 -10.45
CA VAL A 154 -8.87 -14.54 -10.49
C VAL A 154 -9.50 -13.23 -10.96
N ILE A 155 -10.20 -13.23 -12.09
CA ILE A 155 -10.80 -12.01 -12.65
C ILE A 155 -11.84 -11.41 -11.71
N ASN A 156 -12.66 -12.23 -11.04
CA ASN A 156 -13.63 -11.71 -10.08
C ASN A 156 -12.95 -11.16 -8.82
N ALA A 157 -11.88 -11.80 -8.34
CA ALA A 157 -11.11 -11.28 -7.20
C ALA A 157 -10.43 -9.94 -7.53
N LEU A 158 -9.84 -9.83 -8.72
CA LEU A 158 -9.24 -8.59 -9.21
C LEU A 158 -10.27 -7.47 -9.37
N ARG A 159 -11.45 -7.75 -9.92
CA ARG A 159 -12.56 -6.78 -10.00
C ARG A 159 -13.06 -6.35 -8.62
N ALA A 160 -13.11 -7.27 -7.66
CA ALA A 160 -13.49 -6.93 -6.29
C ALA A 160 -12.45 -6.00 -5.62
N LEU A 161 -11.15 -6.20 -5.90
CA LEU A 161 -10.11 -5.28 -5.45
C LEU A 161 -10.21 -3.92 -6.16
N GLN A 162 -10.47 -3.91 -7.47
CA GLN A 162 -10.64 -2.69 -8.26
C GLN A 162 -11.74 -1.79 -7.68
N ALA A 163 -12.90 -2.37 -7.34
CA ALA A 163 -14.02 -1.63 -6.76
C ALA A 163 -13.72 -1.03 -5.36
N ARG A 164 -12.64 -1.47 -4.71
CA ARG A 164 -12.24 -1.04 -3.37
C ARG A 164 -11.15 0.01 -3.37
N ILE A 165 -10.46 0.25 -4.49
CA ILE A 165 -9.29 1.15 -4.58
C ILE A 165 -9.55 2.51 -3.90
N ASP A 166 -10.62 3.20 -4.28
CA ASP A 166 -10.89 4.55 -3.79
C ASP A 166 -11.25 4.59 -2.29
N ASN A 167 -11.91 3.54 -1.79
CA ASN A 167 -12.41 3.47 -0.42
C ASN A 167 -11.38 2.93 0.58
N ASP A 168 -10.54 2.00 0.13
CA ASP A 168 -9.60 1.29 0.99
C ASP A 168 -8.21 1.91 0.93
N LEU A 169 -7.80 2.50 -0.21
CA LEU A 169 -6.50 3.15 -0.36
C LEU A 169 -6.61 4.65 -0.09
N ALA A 170 -7.11 4.96 1.11
CA ALA A 170 -7.24 6.29 1.66
C ALA A 170 -6.88 6.27 3.15
N PHE A 171 -6.29 7.35 3.65
CA PHE A 171 -6.15 7.57 5.08
C PHE A 171 -7.49 8.05 5.65
N LYS A 172 -7.95 7.41 6.74
CA LYS A 172 -9.23 7.70 7.41
C LYS A 172 -9.02 8.42 8.74
#